data_AF-A0A3R9Z3N6-F1
#
_entry.id   AF-A0A3R9Z3N6-F1
#
_cell.length_a   1.000
_cell.length_b   1.000
_cell.length_c   1.000
_cell.angle_alpha   90.00
_cell.angle_beta   90.00
_cell.angle_gamma   90.00
#
_symmetry.space_group_name_H-M   'P 1'
#
loop_
_entity.id
_entity.type
_entity.pdbx_description
1 polymer ?
#
loop_
_entity_poly.entity_id
_entity_poly.type
_entity_poly.pdbx_seq_one_letter_code
_entity_poly.pdbx_strand_id
1 'polypeptide(L)'
;MMGLRIHALEQESSPRGSTLAALNLTHEIAPEVTMKALLRYATCITLLVSTVAAHAIDCRKASNPVERTICADEKLKAADAEMGKVYAAVMQQAGNDTDLRAMLVRGQKRWIEARDKRFADPQDLAGAPSGKALHASLLKAIRQRTKTMSEPSKANPATPHLLETALQQRKFLAQFTGGAFAGFETGCDFLPGGQELSYGCFSERRYQNRDRVCTLMDDWASGGYYQTRLVGNVVQGRLETVAACGDGSEGGSPCPDTVDDRRKANAGWNLHPGRPALAPKALPKLDAEVELGAEDTDWLHACLADSRYPQNTGAVR
;
A
#
# COMPACT_ATOMS: atom_id res chain seq x y z
N MET A 1 -54.51 10.99 22.72
CA MET A 1 -55.42 10.17 21.90
C MET A 1 -54.74 8.84 21.63
N MET A 2 -55.43 7.74 21.99
CA MET A 2 -55.26 6.33 21.58
C MET A 2 -53.86 5.88 21.13
N GLY A 3 -53.13 4.99 21.80
CA GLY A 3 -53.54 3.87 22.65
C GLY A 3 -53.91 2.66 21.80
N LEU A 4 -52.96 1.74 21.57
CA LEU A 4 -53.21 0.30 21.59
C LEU A 4 -51.91 -0.50 21.76
N ARG A 5 -51.79 -1.16 22.92
CA ARG A 5 -50.99 -2.37 23.18
C ARG A 5 -51.65 -3.55 22.44
N ILE A 6 -51.00 -4.68 22.13
CA ILE A 6 -51.04 -5.88 23.00
C ILE A 6 -50.28 -7.07 22.35
N HIS A 7 -49.54 -7.79 23.21
CA HIS A 7 -49.09 -9.21 23.30
C HIS A 7 -48.55 -9.94 22.05
N ALA A 8 -47.33 -10.50 22.01
CA ALA A 8 -46.67 -11.50 22.88
C ALA A 8 -47.40 -12.86 22.94
N LEU A 9 -46.67 -13.95 22.66
CA LEU A 9 -46.71 -15.33 23.18
C LEU A 9 -46.09 -16.25 22.10
N GLU A 10 -44.83 -16.70 22.23
CA GLU A 10 -44.33 -17.88 22.96
C GLU A 10 -44.75 -19.24 22.39
N GLN A 11 -43.71 -20.06 22.09
CA GLN A 11 -43.54 -21.51 22.35
C GLN A 11 -44.66 -22.48 21.88
N GLU A 12 -44.45 -23.74 21.48
CA GLU A 12 -43.36 -24.68 21.63
C GLU A 12 -43.67 -25.93 20.75
N SER A 13 -42.62 -26.68 20.46
CA SER A 13 -42.58 -28.16 20.48
C SER A 13 -43.11 -29.02 19.33
N SER A 14 -42.14 -29.72 18.73
CA SER A 14 -42.25 -31.08 18.17
C SER A 14 -42.35 -32.10 19.32
N PRO A 15 -43.00 -33.28 19.15
CA PRO A 15 -42.20 -34.47 18.89
C PRO A 15 -42.87 -35.64 18.11
N ARG A 16 -42.00 -36.43 17.47
CA ARG A 16 -41.92 -37.93 17.39
C ARG A 16 -43.00 -38.76 16.69
N GLY A 17 -42.47 -39.56 15.74
CA GLY A 17 -42.74 -41.01 15.56
C GLY A 17 -43.98 -41.35 14.73
N SER A 18 -44.08 -42.45 13.99
CA SER A 18 -43.21 -43.58 13.67
C SER A 18 -43.89 -44.36 12.53
N THR A 19 -43.12 -45.21 11.84
CA THR A 19 -43.53 -46.50 11.23
C THR A 19 -44.45 -46.53 9.99
N LEU A 20 -43.80 -46.90 8.87
CA LEU A 20 -44.03 -48.10 8.04
C LEU A 20 -45.48 -48.55 7.76
N ALA A 21 -45.88 -48.52 6.48
CA ALA A 21 -46.39 -49.70 5.77
C ALA A 21 -46.48 -49.42 4.26
N ALA A 22 -45.91 -50.34 3.47
CA ALA A 22 -46.00 -50.38 2.02
C ALA A 22 -47.34 -50.98 1.56
N LEU A 23 -47.86 -50.52 0.43
CA LEU A 23 -48.82 -51.24 -0.41
C LEU A 23 -48.55 -50.88 -1.89
N ASN A 24 -48.07 -51.88 -2.63
CA ASN A 24 -47.95 -51.90 -4.09
C ASN A 24 -49.24 -52.41 -4.72
N LEU A 25 -49.65 -51.84 -5.85
CA LEU A 25 -50.39 -52.46 -6.98
C LEU A 25 -50.54 -51.37 -8.08
N THR A 26 -49.62 -51.29 -9.07
CA THR A 26 -49.63 -51.87 -10.44
C THR A 26 -50.54 -51.19 -11.48
N HIS A 27 -49.91 -50.88 -12.64
CA HIS A 27 -50.44 -50.65 -14.00
C HIS A 27 -51.19 -49.31 -14.22
N GLU A 28 -51.05 -48.54 -15.31
CA GLU A 28 -50.59 -48.82 -16.68
C GLU A 28 -50.45 -47.50 -17.51
N ILE A 29 -49.62 -47.53 -18.56
CA ILE A 29 -49.69 -46.77 -19.84
C ILE A 29 -49.31 -45.27 -19.87
N ALA A 30 -48.10 -45.01 -20.39
CA ALA A 30 -47.66 -43.80 -21.11
C ALA A 30 -48.26 -43.81 -22.56
N PRO A 31 -48.26 -42.76 -23.41
CA PRO A 31 -47.11 -41.87 -23.64
C PRO A 31 -47.38 -40.44 -24.18
N GLU A 32 -46.27 -39.75 -24.47
CA GLU A 32 -46.10 -38.64 -25.42
C GLU A 32 -46.59 -37.23 -25.05
N VAL A 33 -45.71 -36.46 -24.40
CA VAL A 33 -45.60 -35.02 -24.67
C VAL A 33 -44.21 -34.72 -25.23
N THR A 34 -44.13 -34.95 -26.53
CA THR A 34 -43.46 -34.15 -27.56
C THR A 34 -42.25 -33.31 -27.16
N MET A 35 -41.09 -33.90 -27.49
CA MET A 35 -39.74 -33.37 -27.66
C MET A 35 -39.63 -32.21 -28.67
N LYS A 36 -40.37 -31.11 -28.48
CA LYS A 36 -40.28 -29.89 -29.33
C LYS A 36 -40.28 -28.55 -28.58
N ALA A 37 -40.30 -28.57 -27.25
CA ALA A 37 -40.30 -27.34 -26.44
C ALA A 37 -38.95 -26.98 -25.79
N LEU A 38 -37.89 -27.76 -26.02
CA LEU A 38 -36.56 -27.51 -25.44
C LEU A 38 -35.60 -26.74 -26.36
N LEU A 39 -36.03 -26.34 -27.56
CA LEU A 39 -35.19 -25.66 -28.55
C LEU A 39 -35.51 -24.16 -28.68
N ARG A 40 -35.74 -23.45 -27.56
CA ARG A 40 -35.97 -21.98 -27.56
C ARG A 40 -35.37 -21.23 -26.34
N TYR A 41 -34.37 -21.79 -25.67
CA TYR A 41 -33.61 -21.07 -24.65
C TYR A 41 -32.09 -21.17 -24.88
N ALA A 42 -31.66 -21.07 -26.13
CA ALA A 42 -30.28 -20.70 -26.46
C ALA A 42 -30.18 -19.16 -26.49
N THR A 43 -30.38 -18.52 -25.33
CA THR A 43 -30.15 -17.08 -25.20
C THR A 43 -28.68 -16.90 -24.84
N CYS A 44 -27.92 -16.32 -25.76
CA CYS A 44 -26.50 -15.98 -25.64
C CYS A 44 -26.16 -15.40 -24.26
N ILE A 45 -25.42 -16.17 -23.46
CA ILE A 45 -24.57 -15.59 -22.41
C ILE A 45 -23.38 -14.96 -23.16
N THR A 46 -23.58 -13.75 -23.69
CA THR A 46 -22.45 -12.89 -24.06
C THR A 46 -21.69 -12.61 -22.78
N LEU A 47 -20.56 -13.29 -22.60
CA LEU A 47 -19.48 -12.87 -21.74
C LEU A 47 -19.17 -11.41 -22.09
N LEU A 48 -19.66 -10.49 -21.24
CA LEU A 48 -19.05 -9.18 -21.07
C LEU A 48 -17.65 -9.45 -20.52
N VAL A 49 -16.72 -9.76 -21.42
CA VAL A 49 -15.32 -9.46 -21.18
C VAL A 49 -15.29 -7.94 -21.16
N SER A 50 -15.54 -7.35 -19.98
CA SER A 50 -15.10 -6.01 -19.70
C SER A 50 -13.60 -6.05 -19.95
N THR A 51 -13.17 -5.58 -21.11
CA THR A 51 -11.78 -5.22 -21.32
C THR A 51 -11.51 -4.24 -20.19
N VAL A 52 -10.77 -4.69 -19.17
CA VAL A 52 -10.21 -3.80 -18.17
C VAL A 52 -9.55 -2.73 -19.01
N ALA A 53 -10.10 -1.51 -18.97
CA ALA A 53 -9.55 -0.40 -19.70
C ALA A 53 -8.07 -0.38 -19.30
N ALA A 54 -7.20 -0.73 -20.25
CA ALA A 54 -5.78 -0.64 -20.03
C ALA A 54 -5.55 0.77 -19.53
N HIS A 55 -4.93 0.93 -18.36
CA HIS A 55 -4.69 2.23 -17.72
C HIS A 55 -3.65 3.07 -18.48
N ALA A 56 -3.52 2.82 -19.79
CA ALA A 56 -2.74 3.58 -20.73
C ALA A 56 -3.41 4.93 -21.02
N ILE A 57 -2.61 5.89 -21.45
CA ILE A 57 -3.06 7.23 -21.81
C ILE A 57 -4.05 7.14 -22.99
N ASP A 58 -5.24 7.72 -22.82
CA ASP A 58 -6.17 7.98 -23.91
C ASP A 58 -5.64 9.17 -24.71
N CYS A 59 -4.92 8.90 -25.81
CA CYS A 59 -4.27 9.94 -26.60
C CYS A 59 -5.23 10.97 -27.22
N ARG A 60 -6.53 10.68 -27.28
CA ARG A 60 -7.54 11.67 -27.71
C ARG A 60 -7.83 12.71 -26.62
N LYS A 61 -7.49 12.39 -25.37
CA LYS A 61 -7.71 13.21 -24.17
C LYS A 61 -6.41 13.69 -23.53
N ALA A 62 -5.27 13.48 -24.20
CA ALA A 62 -3.97 13.94 -23.72
C ALA A 62 -4.02 15.44 -23.40
N SER A 63 -3.83 15.76 -22.13
CA SER A 63 -4.14 17.06 -21.54
C SER A 63 -2.88 17.83 -21.14
N ASN A 64 -1.84 17.12 -20.73
CA ASN A 64 -0.57 17.72 -20.29
C ASN A 64 0.58 17.50 -21.32
N PRO A 65 1.69 18.25 -21.22
CA PRO A 65 2.81 18.15 -22.16
C PRO A 65 3.41 16.74 -22.26
N VAL A 66 3.54 16.02 -21.14
CA VAL A 66 4.11 14.67 -21.11
C VAL A 66 3.21 13.67 -21.82
N GLU A 67 1.89 13.73 -21.59
CA GLU A 67 0.92 12.88 -22.30
C GLU A 67 0.98 13.13 -23.81
N ARG A 68 1.07 14.39 -24.25
CA ARG A 68 1.22 14.73 -25.68
C ARG A 68 2.51 14.17 -26.26
N THR A 69 3.63 14.26 -25.53
CA THR A 69 4.92 13.67 -25.93
C THR A 69 4.83 12.15 -26.06
N ILE A 70 4.18 11.48 -25.09
CA ILE A 70 3.97 10.02 -25.14
C ILE A 70 3.13 9.63 -26.35
N CYS A 71 2.06 10.38 -26.63
CA CYS A 71 1.14 10.08 -27.72
C CYS A 71 1.68 10.39 -29.12
N ALA A 72 2.64 11.31 -29.24
CA ALA A 72 3.28 11.66 -30.50
C ALA A 72 4.41 10.69 -30.91
N ASP A 73 4.87 9.83 -30.00
CA ASP A 73 5.97 8.88 -30.23
C ASP A 73 5.48 7.43 -30.05
N GLU A 74 5.52 6.65 -31.13
CA GLU A 74 5.01 5.27 -31.12
C GLU A 74 5.75 4.35 -30.12
N LYS A 75 7.03 4.61 -29.81
CA LYS A 75 7.76 3.81 -28.81
C LYS A 75 7.32 4.15 -27.39
N LEU A 76 7.10 5.44 -27.09
CA LEU A 76 6.59 5.86 -25.79
C LEU A 76 5.16 5.37 -25.59
N LYS A 77 4.30 5.54 -26.60
CA LYS A 77 2.92 5.04 -26.59
C LYS A 77 2.85 3.53 -26.37
N ALA A 78 3.69 2.75 -27.06
CA ALA A 78 3.76 1.30 -26.85
C ALA A 78 4.24 0.93 -25.43
N ALA A 79 5.21 1.67 -24.88
CA ALA A 79 5.69 1.45 -23.51
C ALA A 79 4.63 1.78 -22.46
N ASP A 80 3.87 2.86 -22.64
CA ASP A 80 2.76 3.25 -21.75
C ASP A 80 1.61 2.24 -21.82
N ALA A 81 1.27 1.76 -23.03
CA ALA A 81 0.29 0.69 -23.22
C ALA A 81 0.68 -0.59 -22.47
N GLU A 82 1.97 -0.96 -22.52
CA GLU A 82 2.48 -2.13 -21.80
C GLU A 82 2.44 -1.94 -20.28
N MET A 83 2.84 -0.77 -19.77
CA MET A 83 2.72 -0.43 -18.36
C MET A 83 1.26 -0.54 -17.89
N GLY A 84 0.30 -0.04 -18.68
CA GLY A 84 -1.13 -0.13 -18.38
C GLY A 84 -1.65 -1.57 -18.31
N LYS A 85 -1.15 -2.47 -19.16
CA LYS A 85 -1.47 -3.91 -19.11
C LYS A 85 -0.90 -4.57 -17.87
N VAL A 86 0.37 -4.32 -17.54
CA VAL A 86 1.01 -4.88 -16.35
C VAL A 86 0.31 -4.39 -15.08
N TYR A 87 -0.01 -3.10 -14.99
CA TYR A 87 -0.77 -2.55 -13.87
C TYR A 87 -2.14 -3.24 -13.72
N ALA A 88 -2.87 -3.46 -14.82
CA ALA A 88 -4.13 -4.19 -14.78
C ALA A 88 -3.95 -5.64 -14.29
N ALA A 89 -2.89 -6.33 -14.69
CA ALA A 89 -2.59 -7.68 -14.23
C ALA A 89 -2.26 -7.72 -12.73
N VAL A 90 -1.44 -6.79 -12.21
CA VAL A 90 -1.14 -6.70 -10.77
C VAL A 90 -2.40 -6.36 -9.97
N MET A 91 -3.26 -5.48 -10.49
CA MET A 91 -4.56 -5.16 -9.89
C MET A 91 -5.51 -6.37 -9.85
N GLN A 92 -5.44 -7.27 -10.84
CA GLN A 92 -6.19 -8.54 -10.81
C GLN A 92 -5.64 -9.49 -9.75
N GLN A 93 -4.31 -9.57 -9.61
CA GLN A 93 -3.66 -10.40 -8.60
C GLN A 93 -3.92 -9.92 -7.16
N ALA A 94 -4.11 -8.62 -6.96
CA ALA A 94 -4.60 -8.07 -5.69
C ALA A 94 -6.04 -8.53 -5.35
N GLY A 95 -6.77 -9.13 -6.30
CA GLY A 95 -8.11 -9.66 -6.10
C GLY A 95 -9.09 -8.60 -5.60
N ASN A 96 -9.87 -8.98 -4.58
CA ASN A 96 -10.86 -8.11 -3.91
C ASN A 96 -10.28 -7.41 -2.67
N ASP A 97 -8.98 -7.51 -2.42
CA ASP A 97 -8.35 -6.88 -1.27
C ASP A 97 -8.31 -5.35 -1.44
N THR A 98 -9.16 -4.64 -0.71
CA THR A 98 -9.34 -3.19 -0.85
C THR A 98 -8.07 -2.42 -0.49
N ASP A 99 -7.29 -2.89 0.49
CA ASP A 99 -6.10 -2.20 0.95
C ASP A 99 -4.94 -2.36 -0.05
N LEU A 100 -4.75 -3.56 -0.59
CA LEU A 100 -3.76 -3.81 -1.66
C LEU A 100 -4.09 -3.01 -2.92
N ARG A 101 -5.37 -3.03 -3.34
CA ARG A 101 -5.82 -2.25 -4.51
C ARG A 101 -5.63 -0.75 -4.28
N ALA A 102 -6.01 -0.24 -3.11
CA ALA A 102 -5.85 1.17 -2.79
C ALA A 102 -4.37 1.58 -2.72
N MET A 103 -3.50 0.70 -2.23
CA MET A 103 -2.05 0.90 -2.25
C MET A 103 -1.51 0.99 -3.69
N LEU A 104 -1.86 0.05 -4.57
CA LEU A 104 -1.44 0.07 -5.98
C LEU A 104 -1.89 1.35 -6.68
N VAL A 105 -3.14 1.77 -6.47
CA VAL A 105 -3.67 3.03 -7.02
C VAL A 105 -2.87 4.23 -6.53
N ARG A 106 -2.58 4.32 -5.22
CA ARG A 106 -1.78 5.42 -4.66
C ARG A 106 -0.36 5.44 -5.23
N GLY A 107 0.31 4.30 -5.26
CA GLY A 107 1.66 4.17 -5.80
C GLY A 107 1.73 4.58 -7.28
N GLN A 108 0.79 4.11 -8.09
CA GLN A 108 0.75 4.47 -9.51
C GLN A 108 0.44 5.95 -9.74
N LYS A 109 -0.46 6.55 -8.94
CA LYS A 109 -0.72 7.99 -9.00
C LYS A 109 0.53 8.82 -8.67
N ARG A 110 1.22 8.50 -7.56
CA ARG A 110 2.47 9.18 -7.19
C ARG A 110 3.53 9.07 -8.29
N TRP A 111 3.67 7.91 -8.91
CA TRP A 111 4.61 7.74 -10.01
C TRP A 111 4.25 8.60 -11.23
N ILE A 112 2.96 8.67 -11.61
CA ILE A 112 2.48 9.52 -12.72
C ILE A 112 2.71 11.00 -12.39
N GLU A 113 2.40 11.43 -11.17
CA GLU A 113 2.62 12.80 -10.71
C GLU A 113 4.11 13.18 -10.75
N ALA A 114 4.99 12.31 -10.25
CA ALA A 114 6.44 12.51 -10.31
C ALA A 114 6.97 12.55 -11.75
N ARG A 115 6.47 11.66 -12.62
CA ARG A 115 6.78 11.66 -14.06
C ARG A 115 6.38 12.99 -14.68
N ASP A 116 5.13 13.40 -14.49
CA ASP A 116 4.61 14.60 -15.13
C ASP A 116 5.35 15.85 -14.61
N LYS A 117 5.60 15.93 -13.31
CA LYS A 117 6.43 17.00 -12.72
C LYS A 117 7.82 17.06 -13.35
N ARG A 118 8.51 15.91 -13.49
CA ARG A 118 9.89 15.88 -13.98
C ARG A 118 10.02 16.12 -15.48
N PHE A 119 9.04 15.67 -16.26
CA PHE A 119 9.13 15.65 -17.72
C PHE A 119 8.24 16.71 -18.42
N ALA A 120 7.36 17.44 -17.71
CA ALA A 120 6.49 18.47 -18.31
C ALA A 120 7.21 19.79 -18.62
N ASP A 121 8.14 20.19 -17.75
CA ASP A 121 9.03 21.32 -17.94
C ASP A 121 10.42 20.86 -17.51
N PRO A 122 11.30 20.45 -18.44
CA PRO A 122 12.66 20.05 -18.12
C PRO A 122 13.46 21.29 -17.71
N GLN A 123 13.18 21.84 -16.52
CA GLN A 123 14.00 22.91 -15.98
C GLN A 123 15.44 22.42 -15.87
N ASP A 124 16.34 23.32 -16.28
CA ASP A 124 17.80 23.21 -16.25
C ASP A 124 18.29 22.96 -14.82
N LEU A 125 18.23 21.72 -14.36
CA LEU A 125 19.21 21.25 -13.38
C LEU A 125 20.58 21.33 -14.06
N ALA A 126 21.62 21.75 -13.35
CA ALA A 126 22.98 21.61 -13.85
C ALA A 126 23.22 20.13 -14.19
N GLY A 127 23.44 19.82 -15.48
CA GLY A 127 23.49 18.44 -16.00
C GLY A 127 22.15 17.88 -16.52
N ALA A 128 21.14 18.71 -16.75
CA ALA A 128 19.88 18.29 -17.33
C ALA A 128 20.09 17.67 -18.73
N PRO A 129 19.40 16.55 -19.04
CA PRO A 129 19.51 15.91 -20.33
C PRO A 129 18.96 16.81 -21.45
N SER A 130 19.66 16.89 -22.59
CA SER A 130 19.14 17.49 -23.84
C SER A 130 17.74 16.95 -24.18
N GLY A 131 16.95 17.63 -25.03
CA GLY A 131 15.60 17.16 -25.40
C GLY A 131 15.52 15.69 -25.87
N LYS A 132 16.53 15.20 -26.62
CA LYS A 132 16.63 13.78 -27.01
C LYS A 132 16.94 12.87 -25.82
N ALA A 133 17.81 13.31 -24.90
CA ALA A 133 18.12 12.57 -23.69
C ALA A 133 16.94 12.58 -22.70
N LEU A 134 16.08 13.60 -22.72
CA LEU A 134 14.83 13.65 -21.96
C LEU A 134 13.81 12.62 -22.48
N HIS A 135 13.63 12.51 -23.80
CA HIS A 135 12.80 11.47 -24.42
C HIS A 135 13.27 10.06 -24.04
N ALA A 136 14.59 9.80 -24.14
CA ALA A 136 15.17 8.52 -23.76
C ALA A 136 14.96 8.22 -22.26
N SER A 137 15.08 9.24 -21.41
CA SER A 137 14.85 9.14 -19.97
C SER A 137 13.38 8.85 -19.63
N LEU A 138 12.43 9.47 -20.32
CA LEU A 138 11.00 9.18 -20.17
C LEU A 138 10.68 7.74 -20.57
N LEU A 139 11.20 7.27 -21.70
CA LEU A 139 11.03 5.88 -22.14
C LEU A 139 11.61 4.89 -21.12
N LYS A 140 12.80 5.19 -20.60
CA LYS A 140 13.45 4.39 -19.54
C LYS A 140 12.61 4.38 -18.27
N ALA A 141 12.08 5.52 -17.85
CA ALA A 141 11.22 5.64 -16.67
C ALA A 141 9.96 4.77 -16.79
N ILE A 142 9.23 4.85 -17.91
CA ILE A 142 8.03 4.03 -18.16
C ILE A 142 8.38 2.53 -18.10
N ARG A 143 9.44 2.11 -18.79
CA ARG A 143 9.88 0.71 -18.80
C ARG A 143 10.30 0.21 -17.42
N GLN A 144 10.99 1.04 -16.66
CA GLN A 144 11.41 0.70 -15.30
C GLN A 144 10.19 0.54 -14.39
N ARG A 145 9.17 1.40 -14.53
CA ARG A 145 7.92 1.26 -13.78
C ARG A 145 7.17 -0.03 -14.15
N THR A 146 7.10 -0.37 -15.43
CA THR A 146 6.56 -1.66 -15.89
C THR A 146 7.30 -2.83 -15.22
N LYS A 147 8.64 -2.79 -15.21
CA LYS A 147 9.47 -3.82 -14.58
C LYS A 147 9.21 -3.93 -13.08
N THR A 148 9.18 -2.81 -12.34
CA THR A 148 8.93 -2.81 -10.89
C THR A 148 7.56 -3.40 -10.56
N MET A 149 6.53 -3.12 -11.37
CA MET A 149 5.20 -3.70 -11.15
C MET A 149 5.13 -5.20 -11.43
N SER A 150 5.88 -5.70 -12.41
CA SER A 150 5.91 -7.13 -12.76
C SER A 150 7.03 -7.92 -12.10
N GLU A 151 7.85 -7.27 -11.26
CA GLU A 151 8.99 -7.91 -10.62
C GLU A 151 8.51 -9.06 -9.73
N PRO A 152 8.97 -10.30 -9.96
CA PRO A 152 8.55 -11.44 -9.15
C PRO A 152 9.15 -11.34 -7.75
N SER A 153 8.34 -11.70 -6.73
CA SER A 153 8.85 -11.80 -5.36
C SER A 153 9.83 -12.97 -5.24
N LYS A 154 10.79 -12.85 -4.32
CA LYS A 154 11.75 -13.93 -4.02
C LYS A 154 11.08 -15.16 -3.39
N ALA A 155 10.05 -14.94 -2.57
CA ALA A 155 9.36 -16.01 -1.85
C ALA A 155 8.44 -16.83 -2.78
N ASN A 156 7.75 -16.15 -3.68
CA ASN A 156 6.89 -16.77 -4.69
C ASN A 156 7.01 -16.02 -6.03
N PRO A 157 7.70 -16.58 -7.04
CA PRO A 157 7.84 -15.92 -8.34
C PRO A 157 6.53 -15.65 -9.08
N ALA A 158 5.43 -16.31 -8.70
CA ALA A 158 4.11 -16.04 -9.27
C ALA A 158 3.45 -14.77 -8.68
N THR A 159 3.98 -14.22 -7.60
CA THR A 159 3.45 -13.03 -6.92
C THR A 159 4.37 -11.83 -7.18
N PRO A 160 3.84 -10.68 -7.63
CA PRO A 160 4.58 -9.44 -7.73
C PRO A 160 5.18 -9.03 -6.38
N HIS A 161 6.44 -8.62 -6.40
CA HIS A 161 7.21 -8.18 -5.24
C HIS A 161 6.47 -7.09 -4.45
N LEU A 162 5.84 -6.13 -5.13
CA LEU A 162 5.02 -5.09 -4.47
C LEU A 162 3.86 -5.68 -3.63
N LEU A 163 3.22 -6.76 -4.09
CA LEU A 163 2.15 -7.40 -3.32
C LEU A 163 2.71 -8.17 -2.13
N GLU A 164 3.83 -8.87 -2.31
CA GLU A 164 4.52 -9.57 -1.22
C GLU A 164 4.98 -8.59 -0.14
N THR A 165 5.64 -7.49 -0.50
CA THR A 165 6.03 -6.41 0.43
C THR A 165 4.84 -5.89 1.23
N ALA A 166 3.71 -5.64 0.57
CA ALA A 166 2.49 -5.19 1.25
C ALA A 166 1.93 -6.22 2.23
N LEU A 167 1.97 -7.51 1.87
CA LEU A 167 1.54 -8.60 2.75
C LEU A 167 2.47 -8.75 3.95
N GLN A 168 3.78 -8.57 3.76
CA GLN A 168 4.76 -8.56 4.84
C GLN A 168 4.56 -7.38 5.78
N GLN A 169 4.33 -6.17 5.26
CA GLN A 169 3.95 -5.00 6.06
C GLN A 169 2.69 -5.28 6.87
N ARG A 170 1.64 -5.83 6.25
CA ARG A 170 0.40 -6.20 6.95
C ARG A 170 0.64 -7.18 8.08
N LYS A 171 1.43 -8.23 7.84
CA LYS A 171 1.78 -9.24 8.84
C LYS A 171 2.54 -8.60 10.00
N PHE A 172 3.50 -7.72 9.71
CA PHE A 172 4.27 -7.01 10.72
C PHE A 172 3.37 -6.11 11.58
N LEU A 173 2.51 -5.32 10.94
CA LEU A 173 1.59 -4.39 11.60
C LEU A 173 0.57 -5.09 12.51
N ALA A 174 0.14 -6.31 12.15
CA ALA A 174 -0.81 -7.10 12.93
C ALA A 174 -0.28 -7.52 14.32
N GLN A 175 1.02 -7.36 14.58
CA GLN A 175 1.63 -7.62 15.89
C GLN A 175 1.36 -6.51 16.92
N PHE A 176 0.86 -5.35 16.48
CA PHE A 176 0.65 -4.18 17.32
C PHE A 176 -0.81 -3.75 17.29
N THR A 177 -1.22 -2.90 18.24
CA THR A 177 -2.62 -2.43 18.30
C THR A 177 -2.99 -1.55 17.11
N GLY A 178 -2.01 -0.96 16.42
CA GLY A 178 -2.24 0.13 15.48
C GLY A 178 -2.85 1.34 16.17
N GLY A 179 -3.55 2.17 15.41
CA GLY A 179 -4.27 3.34 15.89
C GLY A 179 -4.31 4.48 14.87
N ALA A 180 -4.78 5.65 15.33
CA ALA A 180 -4.99 6.83 14.50
C ALA A 180 -3.69 7.54 14.06
N PHE A 181 -2.55 7.16 14.64
CA PHE A 181 -1.24 7.68 14.27
C PHE A 181 -0.44 6.69 13.41
N ALA A 182 -0.89 5.44 13.28
CA ALA A 182 -0.23 4.44 12.46
C ALA A 182 -0.56 4.59 10.98
N GLY A 183 0.47 4.56 10.14
CA GLY A 183 0.36 4.52 8.68
C GLY A 183 1.55 5.15 7.98
N PHE A 184 1.40 5.29 6.67
CA PHE A 184 2.47 5.66 5.74
C PHE A 184 2.17 7.01 5.09
N GLU A 185 3.10 7.93 5.20
CA GLU A 185 3.10 9.20 4.47
C GLU A 185 4.32 9.21 3.55
N THR A 186 4.10 8.93 2.27
CA THR A 186 5.19 8.67 1.31
C THR A 186 5.13 9.68 0.17
N GLY A 187 6.24 10.35 -0.09
CA GLY A 187 6.49 11.18 -1.27
C GLY A 187 7.49 10.49 -2.19
N CYS A 188 7.37 10.69 -3.50
CA CYS A 188 8.30 10.11 -4.47
C CYS A 188 8.67 11.15 -5.53
N ASP A 189 9.89 11.06 -6.07
CA ASP A 189 10.35 11.94 -7.14
C ASP A 189 11.36 11.21 -8.05
N PHE A 190 11.67 11.82 -9.19
CA PHE A 190 12.78 11.42 -10.04
C PHE A 190 14.05 12.18 -9.63
N LEU A 191 14.93 11.48 -8.93
CA LEU A 191 16.15 12.01 -8.35
C LEU A 191 17.30 12.00 -9.35
N PRO A 192 18.21 12.99 -9.29
CA PRO A 192 19.44 12.95 -10.06
C PRO A 192 20.40 11.90 -9.51
N GLY A 193 20.91 11.03 -10.39
CA GLY A 193 21.94 10.02 -10.12
C GLY A 193 23.06 10.11 -11.15
N GLY A 194 23.75 11.25 -11.18
CA GLY A 194 24.71 11.57 -12.24
C GLY A 194 24.01 12.00 -13.54
N GLN A 195 24.23 11.26 -14.64
CA GLN A 195 23.59 11.54 -15.94
C GLN A 195 22.19 10.93 -16.08
N GLU A 196 21.71 10.21 -15.06
CA GLU A 196 20.44 9.49 -15.10
C GLU A 196 19.49 9.96 -14.01
N LEU A 197 18.19 9.72 -14.24
CA LEU A 197 17.14 9.92 -13.25
C LEU A 197 16.68 8.58 -12.71
N SER A 198 16.55 8.47 -11.39
CA SER A 198 15.98 7.31 -10.71
C SER A 198 14.71 7.71 -9.99
N TYR A 199 13.67 6.88 -10.09
CA TYR A 199 12.48 7.05 -9.27
C TYR A 199 12.79 6.57 -7.86
N GLY A 200 12.65 7.45 -6.88
CA GLY A 200 12.89 7.14 -5.47
C GLY A 200 11.73 7.64 -4.61
N CYS A 201 11.47 6.92 -3.52
CA CYS A 201 10.43 7.25 -2.56
C CYS A 201 11.04 7.47 -1.17
N PHE A 202 10.46 8.40 -0.45
CA PHE A 202 10.81 8.82 0.90
C PHE A 202 9.55 8.83 1.73
N SER A 203 9.66 8.60 3.03
CA SER A 203 8.45 8.41 3.82
C SER A 203 8.63 8.73 5.29
N GLU A 204 7.53 9.14 5.90
CA GLU A 204 7.32 9.04 7.33
C GLU A 204 6.39 7.86 7.61
N ARG A 205 6.97 6.78 8.16
CA ARG A 205 6.32 5.50 8.43
C ARG A 205 6.09 5.39 9.92
N ARG A 206 4.83 5.52 10.35
CA ARG A 206 4.44 5.53 11.77
C ARG A 206 3.82 4.20 12.17
N TYR A 207 4.33 3.61 13.24
CA TYR A 207 3.85 2.37 13.82
C TYR A 207 3.34 2.66 15.23
N GLN A 208 2.23 2.05 15.63
CA GLN A 208 1.60 2.36 16.91
C GLN A 208 1.26 1.09 17.70
N ASN A 209 1.60 1.12 18.99
CA ASN A 209 1.24 0.10 19.97
C ASN A 209 0.76 0.77 21.27
N ARG A 210 -0.55 0.72 21.52
CA ARG A 210 -1.25 1.52 22.54
C ARG A 210 -0.90 3.01 22.35
N ASP A 211 -0.40 3.66 23.40
CA ASP A 211 0.00 5.06 23.35
C ASP A 211 1.39 5.24 22.74
N ARG A 212 2.19 4.18 22.53
CA ARG A 212 3.51 4.31 21.94
C ARG A 212 3.42 4.43 20.42
N VAL A 213 4.15 5.41 19.86
CA VAL A 213 4.34 5.55 18.41
C VAL A 213 5.83 5.60 18.09
N CYS A 214 6.25 4.79 17.12
CA CYS A 214 7.61 4.75 16.63
C CYS A 214 7.61 5.05 15.13
N THR A 215 8.47 5.98 14.71
CA THR A 215 8.47 6.49 13.34
C THR A 215 9.82 6.27 12.68
N LEU A 216 9.82 5.67 11.50
CA LEU A 216 10.95 5.72 10.57
C LEU A 216 10.68 6.85 9.58
N MET A 217 11.62 7.79 9.47
CA MET A 217 11.53 8.89 8.54
C MET A 217 12.74 8.86 7.62
N ASP A 218 12.50 8.78 6.33
CA ASP A 218 13.52 8.90 5.31
C ASP A 218 13.27 10.17 4.52
N ASP A 219 14.33 10.89 4.19
CA ASP A 219 14.26 12.12 3.41
C ASP A 219 15.43 12.20 2.41
N TRP A 220 15.26 13.02 1.38
CA TRP A 220 16.33 13.38 0.45
C TRP A 220 16.42 14.88 0.32
N ALA A 221 17.59 15.39 0.67
CA ALA A 221 17.92 16.80 0.58
C ALA A 221 19.38 16.96 0.18
N SER A 222 19.73 18.04 -0.50
CA SER A 222 21.13 18.39 -0.78
C SER A 222 21.96 17.26 -1.46
N GLY A 223 21.31 16.36 -2.20
CA GLY A 223 21.95 15.20 -2.85
C GLY A 223 22.22 14.00 -1.93
N GLY A 224 21.84 14.05 -0.66
CA GLY A 224 22.00 12.98 0.32
C GLY A 224 20.67 12.34 0.73
N TYR A 225 20.75 11.08 1.16
CA TYR A 225 19.65 10.36 1.82
C TYR A 225 19.86 10.43 3.33
N TYR A 226 18.80 10.78 4.05
CA TYR A 226 18.81 10.94 5.51
C TYR A 226 17.79 10.01 6.12
N GLN A 227 18.18 9.34 7.21
CA GLN A 227 17.25 8.56 8.01
C GLN A 227 17.19 9.14 9.42
N THR A 228 15.97 9.26 9.92
CA THR A 228 15.66 9.72 11.27
C THR A 228 14.67 8.75 11.90
N ARG A 229 14.98 8.31 13.12
CA ARG A 229 14.07 7.51 13.94
C ARG A 229 13.48 8.39 15.02
N LEU A 230 12.16 8.31 15.22
CA LEU A 230 11.47 9.07 16.25
C LEU A 230 10.73 8.13 17.20
N VAL A 231 10.69 8.53 18.46
CA VAL A 231 9.93 7.89 19.51
C VAL A 231 8.94 8.91 20.04
N GLY A 232 7.67 8.53 20.12
CA GLY A 232 6.62 9.39 20.64
C GLY A 232 5.59 8.63 21.45
N ASN A 233 4.76 9.39 22.16
CA ASN A 233 3.64 8.88 22.93
C ASN A 233 2.37 9.68 22.63
N VAL A 234 1.23 9.01 22.64
CA VAL A 234 -0.07 9.65 22.57
C VAL A 234 -0.41 10.18 23.95
N VAL A 235 -0.45 11.50 24.08
CA VAL A 235 -0.82 12.21 25.31
C VAL A 235 -2.02 13.09 24.98
N GLN A 236 -3.13 12.87 25.69
CA GLN A 236 -4.37 13.64 25.50
C GLN A 236 -4.85 13.70 24.03
N GLY A 237 -4.71 12.57 23.31
CA GLY A 237 -5.11 12.45 21.91
C GLY A 237 -4.19 13.13 20.90
N ARG A 238 -3.00 13.58 21.32
CA ARG A 238 -1.96 14.13 20.46
C ARG A 238 -0.70 13.27 20.52
N LEU A 239 0.01 13.15 19.41
CA LEU A 239 1.31 12.48 19.38
C LEU A 239 2.40 13.48 19.78
N GLU A 240 2.98 13.26 20.95
CA GLU A 240 4.14 13.98 21.48
C GLU A 240 5.42 13.23 21.12
N THR A 241 6.37 13.90 20.47
CA THR A 241 7.69 13.29 20.17
C THR A 241 8.61 13.47 21.37
N VAL A 242 9.12 12.36 21.91
CA VAL A 242 9.92 12.32 23.14
C VAL A 242 11.40 12.01 22.90
N ALA A 243 11.74 11.47 21.73
CA ALA A 243 13.12 11.28 21.33
C ALA A 243 13.27 11.19 19.80
N ALA A 244 14.44 11.56 19.30
CA ALA A 244 14.86 11.37 17.92
C ALA A 244 16.33 10.95 17.83
N CYS A 245 16.71 10.23 16.79
CA CYS A 245 18.09 10.01 16.38
C CYS A 245 18.16 9.97 14.85
N GLY A 246 19.36 10.09 14.30
CA GLY A 246 19.63 10.03 12.87
C GLY A 246 20.22 11.32 12.30
N ASP A 247 20.47 11.30 11.00
CA ASP A 247 21.22 12.33 10.30
C ASP A 247 20.34 13.53 9.87
N GLY A 248 19.02 13.43 10.08
CA GLY A 248 18.08 14.53 9.89
C GLY A 248 18.12 15.57 11.01
N SER A 249 17.41 16.68 10.78
CA SER A 249 17.42 17.86 11.64
C SER A 249 17.04 17.60 13.10
N GLU A 250 16.17 16.61 13.33
CA GLU A 250 15.68 16.24 14.65
C GLU A 250 16.62 15.29 15.38
N GLY A 251 17.35 14.45 14.65
CA GLY A 251 18.16 13.38 15.21
C GLY A 251 19.47 13.89 15.83
N GLY A 252 20.16 14.80 15.14
CA GLY A 252 21.37 15.47 15.63
C GLY A 252 22.60 14.57 15.84
N SER A 253 22.45 13.25 15.74
CA SER A 253 23.50 12.24 15.88
C SER A 253 23.03 10.91 15.28
N PRO A 254 23.92 10.07 14.74
CA PRO A 254 23.56 8.74 14.25
C PRO A 254 22.80 7.92 15.28
N CYS A 255 21.84 7.13 14.83
CA CYS A 255 21.10 6.21 15.69
C CYS A 255 22.03 5.12 16.24
N PRO A 256 21.88 4.70 17.51
CA PRO A 256 22.71 3.65 18.07
C PRO A 256 22.45 2.31 17.35
N ASP A 257 23.51 1.70 16.84
CA ASP A 257 23.47 0.49 15.99
C ASP A 257 22.98 -0.78 16.70
N THR A 258 22.92 -0.81 18.04
CA THR A 258 22.51 -2.00 18.79
C THR A 258 21.57 -1.66 19.94
N VAL A 259 20.53 -2.48 20.08
CA VAL A 259 19.60 -2.46 21.22
C VAL A 259 20.29 -2.96 22.51
N ASP A 260 21.44 -3.62 22.38
CA ASP A 260 22.11 -4.37 23.45
C ASP A 260 23.21 -3.60 24.21
N ASP A 261 23.76 -2.50 23.68
CA ASP A 261 24.76 -1.72 24.43
C ASP A 261 24.09 -0.66 25.32
N ARG A 262 23.70 -1.09 26.52
CA ARG A 262 23.07 -0.26 27.56
C ARG A 262 23.86 1.00 27.92
N ARG A 263 25.17 1.05 27.69
CA ARG A 263 26.01 2.24 27.94
C ARG A 263 25.91 3.29 26.82
N LYS A 264 25.42 2.89 25.65
CA LYS A 264 25.20 3.76 24.47
C LYS A 264 23.73 4.11 24.22
N ALA A 265 22.79 3.55 25.00
CA ALA A 265 21.36 3.75 24.79
C ALA A 265 20.89 5.22 24.82
N ASN A 266 21.65 6.13 25.45
CA ASN A 266 21.40 7.58 25.40
C ASN A 266 22.40 8.34 24.49
N ALA A 267 23.52 7.71 24.12
CA ALA A 267 24.56 8.31 23.28
C ALA A 267 24.13 8.20 21.82
N GLY A 268 23.35 9.18 21.35
CA GLY A 268 22.82 9.22 19.99
C GLY A 268 21.35 9.64 19.91
N TRP A 269 20.65 9.73 21.05
CA TRP A 269 19.28 10.21 21.10
C TRP A 269 19.20 11.68 21.54
N ASN A 270 18.59 12.50 20.69
CA ASN A 270 18.05 13.79 21.07
C ASN A 270 16.72 13.60 21.82
N LEU A 271 16.72 13.83 23.13
CA LEU A 271 15.52 13.70 23.99
C LEU A 271 14.60 14.94 23.95
N HIS A 272 15.00 15.99 23.23
CA HIS A 272 14.23 17.21 23.05
C HIS A 272 14.23 17.63 21.57
N PRO A 273 13.62 16.82 20.68
CA PRO A 273 13.70 17.05 19.23
C PRO A 273 12.92 18.28 18.74
N GLY A 274 12.20 18.98 19.62
CA GLY A 274 11.52 20.24 19.30
C GLY A 274 10.37 20.11 18.28
N ARG A 275 9.89 18.88 18.00
CA ARG A 275 8.77 18.67 17.07
C ARG A 275 7.44 19.07 17.73
N PRO A 276 6.58 19.85 17.04
CA PRO A 276 5.24 20.12 17.52
C PRO A 276 4.41 18.84 17.67
N ALA A 277 3.56 18.80 18.69
CA ALA A 277 2.59 17.73 18.88
C ALA A 277 1.68 17.58 17.66
N LEU A 278 1.44 16.35 17.21
CA LEU A 278 0.63 16.07 16.02
C LEU A 278 -0.80 15.66 16.39
N ALA A 279 -1.78 16.12 15.61
CA ALA A 279 -3.15 15.61 15.64
C ALA A 279 -3.25 14.32 14.82
N PRO A 280 -4.20 13.42 15.13
CA PRO A 280 -4.40 12.21 14.34
C PRO A 280 -4.79 12.55 12.89
N LYS A 281 -4.24 11.78 11.95
CA LYS A 281 -4.53 11.89 10.51
C LYS A 281 -4.79 10.51 9.96
N ALA A 282 -5.82 10.37 9.12
CA ALA A 282 -6.06 9.12 8.42
C ALA A 282 -4.92 8.87 7.41
N LEU A 283 -4.11 7.85 7.68
CA LEU A 283 -2.98 7.46 6.84
C LEU A 283 -3.23 6.10 6.19
N PRO A 284 -2.72 5.89 4.96
CA PRO A 284 -2.58 4.57 4.36
C PRO A 284 -1.98 3.55 5.34
N LYS A 285 -2.54 2.34 5.35
CA LYS A 285 -2.01 1.24 6.18
C LYS A 285 -0.92 0.41 5.51
N LEU A 286 -0.81 0.49 4.19
CA LEU A 286 0.17 -0.24 3.38
C LEU A 286 0.75 0.69 2.31
N ASP A 287 2.06 0.52 2.07
CA ASP A 287 2.79 1.22 1.03
C ASP A 287 4.05 0.45 0.60
N ALA A 288 3.93 -0.37 -0.44
CA ALA A 288 5.02 -1.21 -0.92
C ALA A 288 6.14 -0.46 -1.66
N GLU A 289 6.02 0.86 -1.86
CA GLU A 289 7.11 1.67 -2.39
C GLU A 289 8.20 1.94 -1.33
N VAL A 290 7.93 1.64 -0.05
CA VAL A 290 8.85 1.85 1.08
C VAL A 290 8.97 0.58 1.93
N GLU A 291 10.02 -0.20 1.67
CA GLU A 291 10.24 -1.50 2.30
C GLU A 291 10.65 -1.38 3.77
N LEU A 292 10.43 -2.47 4.52
CA LEU A 292 10.92 -2.65 5.87
C LEU A 292 12.10 -3.63 5.85
N GLY A 293 13.30 -3.14 6.19
CA GLY A 293 14.47 -4.00 6.36
C GLY A 293 14.49 -4.73 7.71
N ALA A 294 15.38 -5.70 7.87
CA ALA A 294 15.53 -6.44 9.14
C ALA A 294 15.87 -5.51 10.31
N GLU A 295 16.83 -4.60 10.11
CA GLU A 295 17.24 -3.62 11.12
C GLU A 295 16.10 -2.68 11.54
N ASP A 296 15.23 -2.32 10.59
CA ASP A 296 14.03 -1.53 10.87
C ASP A 296 13.05 -2.31 11.75
N THR A 297 12.81 -3.57 11.43
CA THR A 297 11.88 -4.41 12.20
C THR A 297 12.37 -4.68 13.63
N ASP A 298 13.66 -4.92 13.83
CA ASP A 298 14.24 -5.14 15.16
C ASP A 298 14.12 -3.89 16.03
N TRP A 299 14.43 -2.72 15.47
CA TRP A 299 14.28 -1.45 16.17
C TRP A 299 12.81 -1.15 16.52
N LEU A 300 11.90 -1.34 15.56
CA LEU A 300 10.47 -1.12 15.77
C LEU A 300 9.93 -2.02 16.89
N HIS A 301 10.34 -3.29 16.94
CA HIS A 301 9.95 -4.19 18.03
C HIS A 301 10.40 -3.66 19.40
N ALA A 302 11.66 -3.24 19.53
CA ALA A 302 12.19 -2.70 20.77
C ALA A 302 11.46 -1.40 21.19
N CYS A 303 11.28 -0.47 20.24
CA CYS A 303 10.66 0.81 20.48
C CYS A 303 9.17 0.70 20.86
N LEU A 304 8.42 -0.16 20.16
CA LEU A 304 6.96 -0.31 20.33
C LEU A 304 6.59 -1.12 21.57
N ALA A 305 7.47 -1.99 22.06
CA ALA A 305 7.18 -2.88 23.19
C ALA A 305 7.55 -2.27 24.55
N ASP A 306 8.57 -1.40 24.63
CA ASP A 306 9.02 -0.80 25.90
C ASP A 306 8.67 0.70 25.96
N SER A 307 7.78 1.08 26.89
CA SER A 307 7.38 2.48 27.12
C SER A 307 8.50 3.35 27.69
N ARG A 308 9.61 2.76 28.16
CA ARG A 308 10.78 3.49 28.65
C ARG A 308 11.84 3.71 27.57
N TYR A 309 11.75 3.04 26.43
CA TYR A 309 12.66 3.28 25.31
C TYR A 309 12.63 4.77 24.86
N PRO A 310 13.76 5.40 24.47
CA PRO A 310 15.14 4.91 24.57
C PRO A 310 15.77 5.13 25.96
N GLN A 311 15.09 5.87 26.84
CA GLN A 311 15.47 6.19 28.21
C GLN A 311 15.29 4.98 29.13
N ASN A 312 16.00 3.87 28.86
CA ASN A 312 16.03 2.77 29.80
C ASN A 312 16.83 3.24 31.03
N THR A 313 16.16 3.90 31.97
CA THR A 313 16.71 4.21 33.29
C THR A 313 16.84 2.89 34.04
N GLY A 314 17.91 2.16 33.74
CA GLY A 314 18.51 1.29 34.72
C GLY A 314 18.90 2.19 35.89
N ALA A 315 18.01 2.30 36.88
CA ALA A 315 18.39 2.78 38.19
C ALA A 315 19.57 1.90 38.61
N VAL A 316 20.77 2.48 38.58
CA VAL A 316 21.91 1.95 39.29
C VAL A 316 21.50 1.97 40.76
N ARG A 317 21.06 0.81 41.26
CA ARG A 317 21.04 0.52 42.68
C ARG A 317 22.43 0.03 43.08
#